data_AF-A0A2U1SSY6-F1
#
_entry.id   AF-A0A2U1SSY6-F1
#
_cell.length_a   1.000
_cell.length_b   1.000
_cell.length_c   1.000
_cell.angle_alpha   90.00
_cell.angle_beta   90.00
_cell.angle_gamma   90.00
#
_symmetry.space_group_name_H-M   'P 1'
#
loop_
_entity.id
_entity.type
_entity.pdbx_description
1 polymer ?
#
loop_
_entity_poly.entity_id
_entity_poly.type
_entity_poly.pdbx_seq_one_letter_code
_entity_poly.pdbx_strand_id
1 'polypeptide(L)'
;MTFAGSCFAFSPTYFTWPDHSGYNLDQILRIERAPTPEFGGFFWSHQFYVGDKSDHDTMYMGLQQQQDGRRNVIMSIFYKPTTVVDANSVKCPLPADRYISCQASQNAGDQAPGAQIVATYPWVEGRDYRLRVWNVDGSWWNFYVMDMTTKEETLFGSIDSQDFPKGRLNPTNSSVQWEEVFGGQQSRGNCAYSPQKVVWTSPTMDNLGVAPKTYGYDGTQAPFKIFPEAGNRHYETLTCPLGGVPMGNYGASACYYLGDAGKSCSDVCTSARTLPTTTCSAAVPYTLGGIASDRVTSPYLGTPGQGGDVGRCDSVLAALQLPKAEAGTRINPQEGLGCHRYAPKSWWLLKPDTTAASSAPGAQRVCGCGP
;
A
#
# COMPACT_ATOMS: atom_id res chain seq x y z
N MET A 1 -15.46 -7.51 19.28
CA MET A 1 -15.95 -6.58 18.23
C MET A 1 -15.85 -7.28 16.89
N THR A 2 -16.98 -7.53 16.26
CA THR A 2 -17.06 -7.88 14.83
C THR A 2 -16.84 -6.60 14.04
N PHE A 3 -15.71 -6.48 13.35
CA PHE A 3 -15.45 -5.39 12.42
C PHE A 3 -16.49 -5.45 11.30
N ALA A 4 -17.46 -4.54 11.31
CA ALA A 4 -18.38 -4.36 10.20
C ALA A 4 -17.60 -3.75 9.04
N GLY A 5 -17.39 -4.55 7.99
CA GLY A 5 -16.65 -4.30 6.75
C GLY A 5 -16.47 -2.84 6.32
N SER A 6 -15.45 -2.19 6.86
CA SER A 6 -14.77 -1.08 6.24
C SER A 6 -13.79 -1.66 5.21
N CYS A 7 -13.80 -1.13 3.98
CA CYS A 7 -12.76 -1.42 3.00
C CYS A 7 -11.46 -0.75 3.44
N PHE A 8 -10.77 -1.37 4.39
CA PHE A 8 -9.40 -1.04 4.62
C PHE A 8 -8.54 -1.77 3.57
N ALA A 9 -8.00 -0.98 2.66
CA ALA A 9 -7.04 -1.45 1.68
C ALA A 9 -5.66 -1.36 2.35
N PHE A 10 -5.23 -2.44 3.00
CA PHE A 10 -3.92 -2.54 3.65
C PHE A 10 -2.96 -3.42 2.82
N SER A 11 -1.70 -3.00 2.71
CA SER A 11 -0.60 -3.86 2.23
C SER A 11 0.45 -4.04 3.31
N PRO A 12 0.29 -5.04 4.20
CA PRO A 12 1.21 -5.21 5.31
C PRO A 12 2.47 -6.00 4.89
N THR A 13 3.65 -5.48 5.23
CA THR A 13 4.90 -6.24 5.26
C THR A 13 5.31 -6.45 6.71
N TYR A 14 5.37 -7.70 7.14
CA TYR A 14 5.70 -8.07 8.53
C TYR A 14 7.18 -8.37 8.70
N PHE A 15 7.71 -7.91 9.82
CA PHE A 15 9.11 -8.08 10.22
C PHE A 15 9.19 -8.78 11.56
N THR A 16 10.16 -9.68 11.69
CA THR A 16 10.55 -10.32 12.94
C THR A 16 11.94 -9.87 13.34
N TRP A 17 12.07 -9.35 14.56
CA TRP A 17 13.33 -8.82 15.08
C TRP A 17 14.10 -9.90 15.86
N PRO A 18 15.43 -9.98 15.71
CA PRO A 18 16.23 -11.01 16.36
C PRO A 18 16.37 -10.82 17.88
N ASP A 19 16.19 -9.59 18.39
CA ASP A 19 16.29 -9.28 19.81
C ASP A 19 15.47 -8.04 20.23
N HIS A 20 15.17 -7.99 21.53
CA HIS A 20 14.35 -6.95 22.17
C HIS A 20 15.14 -5.67 22.45
N SER A 21 16.21 -5.37 21.71
CA SER A 21 17.30 -4.53 22.23
C SER A 21 17.33 -3.07 21.75
N GLY A 22 16.51 -2.71 20.75
CA GLY A 22 16.63 -1.46 20.02
C GLY A 22 16.31 -0.19 20.82
N TYR A 23 17.14 0.84 20.65
CA TYR A 23 16.93 2.20 21.17
C TYR A 23 16.70 3.24 20.06
N ASN A 24 16.92 2.86 18.81
CA ASN A 24 16.44 3.60 17.65
C ASN A 24 15.93 2.66 16.56
N LEU A 25 15.04 3.17 15.72
CA LEU A 25 14.57 2.49 14.52
C LEU A 25 14.63 3.45 13.35
N ASP A 26 15.22 2.98 12.24
CA ASP A 26 15.31 3.69 10.98
C ASP A 26 14.50 2.98 9.90
N GLN A 27 13.65 3.73 9.21
CA GLN A 27 12.95 3.31 8.01
C GLN A 27 13.30 4.25 6.87
N ILE A 28 13.73 3.71 5.73
CA ILE A 28 13.89 4.51 4.50
C ILE A 28 12.71 4.20 3.58
N LEU A 29 12.06 5.21 3.07
CA LEU A 29 11.02 5.05 2.05
C LEU A 29 11.14 6.11 0.96
N ARG A 30 10.70 5.74 -0.24
CA ARG A 30 10.55 6.62 -1.39
C ARG A 30 9.18 6.46 -1.98
N ILE A 31 8.46 7.58 -2.05
CA ILE A 31 7.22 7.67 -2.84
C ILE A 31 7.63 7.97 -4.28
N GLU A 32 7.71 6.95 -5.13
CA GLU A 32 8.04 7.10 -6.56
C GLU A 32 6.91 7.80 -7.31
N ARG A 33 5.67 7.45 -6.95
CA ARG A 33 4.46 8.04 -7.48
C ARG A 33 3.44 8.12 -6.36
N ALA A 34 3.07 9.34 -5.98
CA ALA A 34 2.00 9.53 -5.03
C ALA A 34 0.64 9.38 -5.73
N PRO A 35 -0.37 8.90 -5.01
CA PRO A 35 -1.74 8.85 -5.49
C PRO A 35 -2.33 10.26 -5.66
N THR A 36 -3.38 10.39 -6.47
CA THR A 36 -4.07 11.68 -6.67
C THR A 36 -4.86 12.05 -5.41
N PRO A 37 -4.70 13.27 -4.84
CA PRO A 37 -5.32 13.64 -3.56
C PRO A 37 -6.84 13.53 -3.51
N GLU A 38 -7.52 13.67 -4.65
CA GLU A 38 -8.97 13.60 -4.78
C GLU A 38 -9.56 12.23 -4.39
N PHE A 39 -8.70 11.20 -4.30
CA PHE A 39 -9.09 9.84 -3.91
C PHE A 39 -9.05 9.58 -2.40
N GLY A 40 -8.44 10.46 -1.62
CA GLY A 40 -8.28 10.28 -0.19
C GLY A 40 -6.99 10.84 0.35
N GLY A 41 -6.86 10.76 1.67
CA GLY A 41 -5.57 10.82 2.32
C GLY A 41 -4.88 9.48 2.17
N PHE A 42 -3.56 9.46 2.26
CA PHE A 42 -2.75 8.25 2.14
C PHE A 42 -1.69 8.28 3.22
N PHE A 43 -1.53 7.16 3.92
CA PHE A 43 -0.60 6.99 5.00
C PHE A 43 0.32 5.81 4.69
N TRP A 44 1.61 6.09 4.63
CA TRP A 44 2.67 5.10 4.49
C TRP A 44 3.34 4.96 5.85
N SER A 45 3.01 3.88 6.55
CA SER A 45 3.26 3.69 7.97
C SER A 45 4.28 2.58 8.23
N HIS A 46 5.07 2.76 9.28
CA HIS A 46 5.72 1.67 9.98
C HIS A 46 5.22 1.64 11.42
N GLN A 47 4.53 0.55 11.74
CA GLN A 47 4.06 0.20 13.07
C GLN A 47 5.03 -0.73 13.79
N PHE A 48 5.32 -0.40 15.04
CA PHE A 48 6.20 -1.14 15.92
C PHE A 48 5.75 -0.95 17.37
N TYR A 49 6.45 -1.57 18.31
CA TYR A 49 6.09 -1.57 19.72
C TYR A 49 7.22 -1.00 20.55
N VAL A 50 6.88 -0.34 21.66
CA VAL A 50 7.86 0.08 22.68
C VAL A 50 7.42 -0.41 24.04
N GLY A 51 8.33 -1.00 24.79
CA GLY A 51 7.98 -1.55 26.09
C GLY A 51 9.02 -2.53 26.60
N ASP A 52 8.59 -3.35 27.56
CA ASP A 52 9.37 -4.50 28.01
C ASP A 52 8.84 -5.78 27.34
N LYS A 53 9.56 -6.89 27.52
CA LYS A 53 9.20 -8.17 26.89
C LYS A 53 7.79 -8.67 27.23
N SER A 54 7.27 -8.31 28.40
CA SER A 54 5.95 -8.74 28.87
C SER A 54 4.82 -7.83 28.43
N ASP A 55 5.10 -6.55 28.17
CA ASP A 55 4.06 -5.54 28.03
C ASP A 55 4.57 -4.31 27.24
N HIS A 56 3.69 -3.70 26.43
CA HIS A 56 4.13 -2.73 25.42
C HIS A 56 3.05 -1.76 24.96
N ASP A 57 3.50 -0.55 24.61
CA ASP A 57 2.76 0.43 23.84
C ASP A 57 2.92 0.16 22.34
N THR A 58 1.94 0.62 21.58
CA THR A 58 2.00 0.58 20.12
C THR A 58 2.41 1.95 19.58
N MET A 59 3.41 2.00 18.70
CA MET A 59 3.88 3.23 18.09
C MET A 59 3.89 3.13 16.56
N TYR A 60 3.47 4.20 15.89
CA TYR A 60 3.54 4.33 14.44
C TYR A 60 4.34 5.55 14.05
N MET A 61 5.07 5.47 12.93
CA MET A 61 5.63 6.64 12.25
C MET A 61 5.41 6.51 10.75
N GLY A 62 5.40 7.64 10.02
CA GLY A 62 5.29 7.57 8.57
C GLY A 62 5.14 8.90 7.86
N LEU A 63 4.91 8.80 6.54
CA LEU A 63 4.57 9.92 5.67
C LEU A 63 3.08 9.90 5.34
N GLN A 64 2.49 11.08 5.19
CA GLN A 64 1.09 11.21 4.80
C GLN A 64 0.93 12.17 3.61
N GLN A 65 -0.07 11.88 2.78
CA GLN A 65 -0.73 12.84 1.90
C GLN A 65 -2.16 13.05 2.40
N GLN A 66 -2.64 14.28 2.46
CA GLN A 66 -4.03 14.63 2.78
C GLN A 66 -4.85 14.74 1.50
N GLN A 67 -6.18 14.73 1.62
CA GLN A 67 -7.09 14.93 0.47
C GLN A 67 -6.93 16.25 -0.26
N ASP A 68 -6.46 17.28 0.44
CA ASP A 68 -6.15 18.58 -0.15
C ASP A 68 -4.75 18.63 -0.77
N GLY A 69 -4.07 17.49 -0.86
CA GLY A 69 -2.72 17.34 -1.40
C GLY A 69 -1.62 17.74 -0.44
N ARG A 70 -1.93 18.24 0.77
CA ARG A 70 -0.90 18.56 1.76
C ARG A 70 -0.13 17.31 2.17
N ARG A 71 1.18 17.48 2.30
CA ARG A 71 2.13 16.41 2.61
C ARG A 71 2.65 16.60 4.02
N ASN A 72 2.62 15.52 4.81
CA ASN A 72 2.92 15.55 6.24
C ASN A 72 3.79 14.37 6.66
N VAL A 73 4.28 14.47 7.89
CA VAL A 73 4.87 13.38 8.65
C VAL A 73 4.03 13.15 9.90
N ILE A 74 4.06 11.92 10.41
CA ILE A 74 3.33 11.53 11.61
C ILE A 74 4.19 10.64 12.50
N MET A 75 4.07 10.85 13.82
CA MET A 75 4.41 9.86 14.86
C MET A 75 3.27 9.80 15.86
N SER A 76 2.89 8.61 16.31
CA SER A 76 1.88 8.40 17.36
C SER A 76 2.29 7.28 18.29
N ILE A 77 1.96 7.41 19.57
CA ILE A 77 1.99 6.32 20.55
C ILE A 77 0.59 6.11 21.12
N PHE A 78 0.21 4.85 21.30
CA PHE A 78 -1.01 4.43 21.97
C PHE A 78 -0.63 3.73 23.27
N TYR A 79 -1.09 4.31 24.36
CA TYR A 79 -0.89 3.84 25.72
C TYR A 79 -1.91 2.75 26.06
N LYS A 80 -1.77 2.16 27.24
CA LYS A 80 -2.76 1.23 27.77
C LYS A 80 -4.11 1.92 27.95
N PRO A 81 -5.23 1.17 27.85
CA PRO A 81 -6.58 1.71 28.09
C PRO A 81 -6.78 2.31 29.48
N THR A 82 -5.97 1.92 30.47
CA THR A 82 -6.04 2.41 31.85
C THR A 82 -5.21 3.66 32.11
N THR A 83 -4.42 4.11 31.14
CA THR A 83 -3.43 5.17 31.34
C THR A 83 -4.10 6.53 31.42
N VAL A 84 -3.75 7.29 32.46
CA VAL A 84 -4.15 8.68 32.58
C VAL A 84 -3.14 9.54 31.83
N VAL A 85 -3.54 10.05 30.66
CA VAL A 85 -2.65 10.77 29.76
C VAL A 85 -2.19 12.11 30.36
N ASP A 86 -0.88 12.25 30.55
CA ASP A 86 -0.25 13.55 30.77
C ASP A 86 -0.27 14.40 29.48
N ALA A 87 -0.89 15.57 29.53
CA ALA A 87 -0.92 16.52 28.41
C ALA A 87 0.49 17.01 28.01
N ASN A 88 1.48 16.91 28.90
CA ASN A 88 2.86 17.30 28.65
C ASN A 88 3.72 16.16 28.07
N SER A 89 3.12 14.99 27.76
CA SER A 89 3.83 13.85 27.19
C SER A 89 4.22 14.02 25.71
N VAL A 90 4.01 15.21 25.13
CA VAL A 90 4.38 15.55 23.75
C VAL A 90 5.09 16.89 23.68
N LYS A 91 6.15 16.97 22.88
CA LYS A 91 6.94 18.20 22.65
C LYS A 91 7.12 18.44 21.15
N CYS A 92 6.90 19.68 20.73
CA CYS A 92 6.90 20.08 19.33
C CYS A 92 7.79 21.32 19.13
N PRO A 93 9.05 21.13 18.71
CA PRO A 93 10.05 22.20 18.68
C PRO A 93 9.96 23.12 17.45
N LEU A 94 9.18 22.75 16.42
CA LEU A 94 9.00 23.59 15.24
C LEU A 94 8.01 24.74 15.53
N PRO A 95 7.95 25.77 14.66
CA PRO A 95 6.89 26.78 14.73
C PRO A 95 5.48 26.17 14.73
N ALA A 96 4.55 26.75 15.51
CA ALA A 96 3.23 26.16 15.74
C ALA A 96 2.40 25.95 14.46
N ASP A 97 2.59 26.81 13.46
CA ASP A 97 1.95 26.73 12.14
C ASP A 97 2.41 25.52 11.30
N ARG A 98 3.51 24.86 11.70
CA ARG A 98 3.96 23.60 11.10
C ARG A 98 3.15 22.40 11.57
N TYR A 99 2.42 22.49 12.68
CA TYR A 99 1.72 21.35 13.26
C TYR A 99 0.24 21.34 12.90
N ILE A 100 -0.22 20.21 12.39
CA ILE A 100 -1.64 19.87 12.28
C ILE A 100 -2.14 19.31 13.61
N SER A 101 -1.31 18.51 14.27
CA SER A 101 -1.58 17.93 15.57
C SER A 101 -0.28 17.88 16.38
N CYS A 102 -0.34 18.34 17.62
CA CYS A 102 0.72 18.17 18.60
C CYS A 102 0.07 18.08 19.97
N GLN A 103 -0.45 16.90 20.29
CA GLN A 103 -1.28 16.74 21.49
C GLN A 103 -1.23 15.32 22.03
N ALA A 104 -1.42 15.23 23.35
CA ALA A 104 -1.74 14.01 24.06
C ALA A 104 -3.21 14.05 24.49
N SER A 105 -3.94 12.95 24.31
CA SER A 105 -5.38 12.87 24.54
C SER A 105 -5.79 11.50 25.06
N GLN A 106 -6.81 11.50 25.90
CA GLN A 106 -7.50 10.27 26.32
C GLN A 106 -8.20 9.55 25.17
N ASN A 107 -8.46 10.26 24.07
CA ASN A 107 -9.14 9.74 22.89
C ASN A 107 -8.29 10.00 21.63
N ALA A 108 -7.02 9.59 21.65
CA ALA A 108 -6.19 9.59 20.46
C ALA A 108 -6.62 8.47 19.50
N GLY A 109 -6.55 8.73 18.18
CA GLY A 109 -6.87 7.76 17.14
C GLY A 109 -8.22 7.04 17.38
N ASP A 110 -8.17 5.71 17.52
CA ASP A 110 -9.31 4.80 17.75
C ASP A 110 -9.94 4.93 19.17
N GLN A 111 -10.05 6.14 19.69
CA GLN A 111 -10.54 6.43 21.04
C GLN A 111 -9.69 5.79 22.15
N ALA A 112 -8.40 5.61 21.89
CA ALA A 112 -7.45 5.06 22.85
C ALA A 112 -6.63 6.19 23.49
N PRO A 113 -6.23 6.07 24.77
CA PRO A 113 -5.26 6.96 25.39
C PRO A 113 -3.96 7.01 24.56
N GLY A 114 -3.44 8.19 24.26
CA GLY A 114 -2.25 8.30 23.41
C GLY A 114 -1.74 9.72 23.21
N ALA A 115 -0.66 9.83 22.44
CA ALA A 115 -0.09 11.09 21.99
C ALA A 115 0.28 11.03 20.51
N GLN A 116 0.17 12.17 19.83
CA GLN A 116 0.36 12.27 18.40
C GLN A 116 1.03 13.59 17.99
N ILE A 117 1.94 13.47 17.03
CA ILE A 117 2.54 14.57 16.30
C ILE A 117 2.20 14.37 14.81
N VAL A 118 1.53 15.34 14.21
CA VAL A 118 1.33 15.46 12.76
C VAL A 118 1.80 16.84 12.34
N ALA A 119 2.77 16.89 11.43
CA ALA A 119 3.37 18.14 11.00
C ALA A 119 3.49 18.21 9.48
N THR A 120 3.31 19.40 8.93
CA THR A 120 3.49 19.65 7.50
C THR A 120 4.95 19.46 7.11
N TYR A 121 5.15 18.58 6.14
CA TYR A 121 6.45 18.25 5.57
C TYR A 121 6.26 17.99 4.07
N PRO A 122 6.63 18.95 3.20
CA PRO A 122 6.44 18.87 1.76
C PRO A 122 7.44 17.91 1.12
N TRP A 123 7.36 16.62 1.46
CA TRP A 123 8.15 15.57 0.83
C TRP A 123 7.90 15.56 -0.67
N VAL A 124 8.87 15.08 -1.44
CA VAL A 124 8.93 15.15 -2.90
C VAL A 124 8.98 13.74 -3.45
N GLU A 125 8.22 13.50 -4.53
CA GLU A 125 8.24 12.21 -5.20
C GLU A 125 9.64 11.90 -5.75
N GLY A 126 10.02 10.62 -5.74
CA GLY A 126 11.31 10.15 -6.21
C GLY A 126 12.49 10.42 -5.26
N ARG A 127 12.26 11.04 -4.09
CA ARG A 127 13.30 11.20 -3.06
C ARG A 127 13.19 10.14 -1.97
N ASP A 128 14.34 9.69 -1.50
CA ASP A 128 14.45 8.82 -0.32
C ASP A 128 14.40 9.66 0.96
N TYR A 129 13.54 9.24 1.89
CA TYR A 129 13.43 9.82 3.22
C TYR A 129 13.76 8.79 4.28
N ARG A 130 14.67 9.13 5.21
CA ARG A 130 14.87 8.34 6.43
C ARG A 130 13.97 8.88 7.53
N LEU A 131 12.98 8.09 7.91
CA LEU A 131 12.22 8.26 9.15
C LEU A 131 13.01 7.59 10.28
N ARG A 132 13.17 8.28 11.40
CA ARG A 132 13.92 7.77 12.55
C ARG A 132 13.17 8.07 13.84
N VAL A 133 13.00 7.05 14.68
CA VAL A 133 12.68 7.22 16.09
C VAL A 133 13.87 6.90 16.96
N TRP A 134 14.06 7.66 18.03
CA TRP A 134 15.22 7.53 18.91
C TRP A 134 14.87 7.77 20.38
N ASN A 135 15.25 6.85 21.25
CA ASN A 135 15.12 7.01 22.70
C ASN A 135 16.23 7.90 23.25
N VAL A 136 15.89 9.11 23.71
CA VAL A 136 16.91 10.11 24.15
C VAL A 136 17.07 10.22 25.66
N ASP A 137 16.05 9.85 26.43
CA ASP A 137 16.06 10.02 27.89
C ASP A 137 15.23 8.94 28.59
N GLY A 138 15.36 7.68 28.15
CA GLY A 138 14.66 6.53 28.72
C GLY A 138 13.20 6.42 28.31
N SER A 139 12.39 7.45 28.58
CA SER A 139 10.95 7.47 28.24
C SER A 139 10.64 8.30 26.99
N TRP A 140 11.49 9.27 26.65
CA TRP A 140 11.29 10.16 25.52
C TRP A 140 11.80 9.59 24.19
N TRP A 141 10.91 9.55 23.20
CA TRP A 141 11.17 9.13 21.83
C TRP A 141 11.12 10.32 20.88
N ASN A 142 12.26 10.68 20.30
CA ASN A 142 12.35 11.73 19.29
C ASN A 142 12.03 11.19 17.91
N PHE A 143 11.35 12.00 17.09
CA PHE A 143 11.03 11.71 15.70
C PHE A 143 11.78 12.62 14.75
N TYR A 144 12.63 12.03 13.92
CA TYR A 144 13.40 12.72 12.90
C TYR A 144 12.98 12.28 11.50
N VAL A 145 13.05 13.21 10.56
CA VAL A 145 13.01 12.89 9.13
C VAL A 145 14.21 13.54 8.45
N MET A 146 14.95 12.74 7.68
CA MET A 146 16.05 13.20 6.85
C MET A 146 15.69 13.04 5.37
N ASP A 147 15.75 14.13 4.60
CA ASP A 147 15.79 14.05 3.14
C ASP A 147 17.18 13.56 2.74
N MET A 148 17.26 12.35 2.19
CA MET A 148 18.54 11.72 1.87
C MET A 148 19.24 12.38 0.68
N THR A 149 18.54 13.22 -0.09
CA THR A 149 19.09 14.01 -1.20
C THR A 149 19.80 15.24 -0.66
N THR A 150 19.14 16.02 0.20
CA THR A 150 19.71 17.27 0.75
C THR A 150 20.55 17.06 1.99
N LYS A 151 20.43 15.89 2.65
CA LYS A 151 21.01 15.55 3.95
C LYS A 151 20.49 16.41 5.11
N GLU A 152 19.42 17.16 4.89
CA GLU A 152 18.76 17.92 5.94
C GLU A 152 17.96 16.97 6.83
N GLU A 153 18.27 16.95 8.13
CA GLU A 153 17.53 16.21 9.16
C GLU A 153 16.76 17.19 10.04
N THR A 154 15.47 16.93 10.24
CA THR A 154 14.58 17.77 11.04
C THR A 154 14.00 16.95 12.19
N LEU A 155 14.09 17.47 13.42
CA LEU A 155 13.36 16.97 14.58
C LEU A 155 11.91 17.49 14.52
N PHE A 156 10.95 16.60 14.35
CA PHE A 156 9.53 16.96 14.31
C PHE A 156 8.89 16.98 15.69
N GLY A 157 9.45 16.26 16.65
CA GLY A 157 9.10 16.37 18.05
C GLY A 157 9.40 15.10 18.83
N SER A 158 8.88 15.05 20.04
CA SER A 158 9.17 14.00 21.01
C SER A 158 7.90 13.56 21.70
N ILE A 159 7.76 12.26 21.94
CA ILE A 159 6.65 11.70 22.73
C ILE A 159 7.23 10.87 23.88
N ASP A 160 6.66 11.03 25.06
CA ASP A 160 6.98 10.24 26.25
C ASP A 160 6.17 8.93 26.26
N SER A 161 6.85 7.80 26.42
CA SER A 161 6.20 6.51 26.73
C SER A 161 5.94 6.43 28.22
N GLN A 162 4.74 6.84 28.61
CA GLN A 162 4.31 6.96 30.01
C GLN A 162 4.23 5.59 30.70
N ASP A 163 3.75 4.57 29.98
CA ASP A 163 3.54 3.24 30.55
C ASP A 163 4.83 2.44 30.68
N PHE A 164 5.79 2.70 29.79
CA PHE A 164 7.05 1.96 29.73
C PHE A 164 8.27 2.89 29.64
N PRO A 165 8.50 3.71 30.68
CA PRO A 165 9.71 4.51 30.76
C PRO A 165 10.92 3.57 30.80
N LYS A 166 11.88 3.76 29.89
CA LYS A 166 13.06 2.88 29.66
C LYS A 166 12.75 1.56 28.94
N GLY A 167 11.59 1.48 28.28
CA GLY A 167 11.27 0.39 27.35
C GLY A 167 12.23 0.33 26.15
N ARG A 168 12.21 -0.80 25.46
CA ARG A 168 12.98 -1.06 24.25
C ARG A 168 12.04 -1.20 23.05
N LEU A 169 12.59 -1.10 21.85
CA LEU A 169 11.84 -1.30 20.61
C LEU A 169 11.55 -2.78 20.35
N ASN A 170 10.36 -3.03 19.81
CA ASN A 170 9.78 -4.32 19.43
C ASN A 170 9.95 -5.44 20.47
N PRO A 171 9.43 -5.25 21.69
CA PRO A 171 9.41 -6.30 22.71
C PRO A 171 8.63 -7.56 22.29
N THR A 172 7.73 -7.46 21.31
CA THR A 172 7.00 -8.59 20.72
C THR A 172 7.80 -9.33 19.64
N ASN A 173 9.02 -8.86 19.34
CA ASN A 173 9.82 -9.22 18.17
C ASN A 173 9.08 -9.01 16.84
N SER A 174 8.02 -8.21 16.78
CA SER A 174 7.26 -7.98 15.55
C SER A 174 7.11 -6.49 15.23
N SER A 175 7.08 -6.17 13.95
CA SER A 175 6.65 -4.87 13.45
C SER A 175 6.05 -5.02 12.06
N VAL A 176 5.32 -4.03 11.58
CA VAL A 176 4.67 -4.09 10.27
C VAL A 176 4.75 -2.74 9.57
N GLN A 177 5.19 -2.74 8.32
CA GLN A 177 4.93 -1.63 7.42
C GLN A 177 3.57 -1.83 6.78
N TRP A 178 2.78 -0.78 6.65
CA TRP A 178 1.50 -0.84 5.95
C TRP A 178 1.15 0.49 5.31
N GLU A 179 0.23 0.39 4.35
CA GLU A 179 -0.29 1.52 3.62
C GLU A 179 -1.79 1.61 3.88
N GLU A 180 -2.30 2.80 4.09
CA GLU A 180 -3.73 3.06 4.32
C GLU A 180 -4.17 4.26 3.51
N VAL A 181 -5.34 4.17 2.91
CA VAL A 181 -6.08 5.35 2.43
C VAL A 181 -6.87 5.88 3.62
N PHE A 182 -6.95 7.17 3.92
CA PHE A 182 -7.70 7.71 5.07
C PHE A 182 -8.46 9.01 4.78
N GLY A 183 -9.49 9.30 5.57
CA GLY A 183 -10.35 10.47 5.39
C GLY A 183 -11.21 10.39 4.11
N GLY A 184 -12.16 11.33 3.94
CA GLY A 184 -13.06 11.50 2.78
C GLY A 184 -12.67 10.80 1.47
N GLN A 185 -13.67 10.06 0.94
CA GLN A 185 -13.66 8.95 -0.02
C GLN A 185 -13.51 7.54 0.56
N GLN A 186 -12.81 7.32 1.68
CA GLN A 186 -13.06 6.11 2.50
C GLN A 186 -14.52 6.04 3.00
N SER A 187 -15.16 7.19 3.16
CA SER A 187 -16.56 7.35 3.57
C SER A 187 -17.53 7.61 2.40
N ARG A 188 -17.03 7.81 1.18
CA ARG A 188 -17.84 8.15 -0.01
C ARG A 188 -17.51 7.25 -1.21
N GLY A 189 -17.36 5.96 -0.99
CA GLY A 189 -17.46 4.87 -1.99
C GLY A 189 -16.64 4.93 -3.29
N ASN A 190 -15.97 6.03 -3.63
CA ASN A 190 -15.42 6.31 -4.95
C ASN A 190 -14.07 5.60 -5.12
N CYS A 191 -14.09 4.30 -5.39
CA CYS A 191 -12.92 3.49 -5.71
C CYS A 191 -12.40 3.77 -7.13
N ALA A 192 -12.08 5.03 -7.39
CA ALA A 192 -11.49 5.45 -8.63
C ALA A 192 -9.96 5.21 -8.61
N TYR A 193 -9.41 5.09 -9.82
CA TYR A 193 -8.05 4.60 -10.05
C TYR A 193 -7.00 5.62 -9.61
N SER A 194 -6.15 5.22 -8.66
CA SER A 194 -4.99 5.99 -8.23
C SER A 194 -3.76 5.10 -8.11
N PRO A 195 -2.90 5.03 -9.14
CA PRO A 195 -1.71 4.21 -9.06
C PRO A 195 -0.72 4.90 -8.13
N GLN A 196 -0.29 4.21 -7.09
CA GLN A 196 0.86 4.63 -6.30
C GLN A 196 1.98 3.60 -6.45
N LYS A 197 3.21 4.09 -6.30
CA LYS A 197 4.41 3.27 -6.23
C LYS A 197 5.23 3.74 -5.04
N VAL A 198 5.45 2.83 -4.10
CA VAL A 198 6.24 3.09 -2.91
C VAL A 198 7.37 2.08 -2.85
N VAL A 199 8.58 2.55 -2.63
CA VAL A 199 9.77 1.73 -2.43
C VAL A 199 10.20 1.87 -0.99
N TRP A 200 10.14 0.77 -0.25
CA TRP A 200 10.55 0.68 1.14
C TRP A 200 11.91 0.06 1.23
N THR A 201 12.76 0.51 2.16
CA THR A 201 13.85 -0.34 2.60
C THR A 201 13.44 -1.30 3.70
N SER A 202 14.17 -2.40 3.85
CA SER A 202 14.09 -3.15 5.12
C SER A 202 14.49 -2.21 6.26
N PRO A 203 13.69 -2.12 7.35
CA PRO A 203 14.01 -1.25 8.46
C PRO A 203 15.23 -1.76 9.20
N THR A 204 15.82 -0.91 10.03
CA THR A 204 16.94 -1.31 10.89
C THR A 204 16.78 -0.72 12.28
N MET A 205 17.43 -1.34 13.26
CA MET A 205 17.57 -0.83 14.62
C MET A 205 19.03 -0.60 14.97
N ASP A 206 19.25 0.18 16.04
CA ASP A 206 20.55 0.42 16.65
C ASP A 206 21.60 0.86 15.63
N ASN A 207 21.27 1.92 14.90
CA ASN A 207 22.11 2.53 13.86
C ASN A 207 22.60 1.53 12.81
N LEU A 208 21.68 0.79 12.18
CA LEU A 208 21.95 -0.27 11.21
C LEU A 208 22.55 -1.55 11.83
N GLY A 209 22.76 -1.61 13.15
CA GLY A 209 23.36 -2.75 13.84
C GLY A 209 22.48 -3.99 13.86
N VAL A 210 21.16 -3.81 13.78
CA VAL A 210 20.17 -4.90 13.82
C VAL A 210 19.24 -4.82 12.62
N ALA A 211 19.11 -5.94 11.91
CA ALA A 211 18.21 -6.10 10.77
C ALA A 211 17.11 -7.14 11.09
N PRO A 212 15.87 -6.90 10.66
CA PRO A 212 14.80 -7.85 10.83
C PRO A 212 14.90 -8.98 9.81
N LYS A 213 14.24 -10.10 10.12
CA LYS A 213 13.81 -11.08 9.14
C LYS A 213 12.44 -10.69 8.62
N THR A 214 12.28 -10.63 7.31
CA THR A 214 10.95 -10.41 6.71
C THR A 214 10.21 -11.73 6.69
N TYR A 215 9.01 -11.76 7.26
CA TYR A 215 8.09 -12.87 7.07
C TYR A 215 7.09 -12.42 6.00
N GLY A 216 7.28 -12.93 4.79
CA GLY A 216 6.39 -12.64 3.69
C GLY A 216 4.98 -13.09 4.05
N TYR A 217 4.07 -12.14 4.24
CA TYR A 217 2.69 -12.44 3.94
C TYR A 217 2.64 -12.58 2.42
N ASP A 218 2.61 -13.83 1.93
CA ASP A 218 2.37 -14.14 0.51
C ASP A 218 0.91 -13.84 0.10
N GLY A 219 0.16 -13.18 1.00
CA GLY A 219 -1.15 -12.66 0.70
C GLY A 219 -1.02 -11.43 -0.17
N THR A 220 -1.14 -11.71 -1.46
CA THR A 220 -1.86 -10.88 -2.42
C THR A 220 -3.21 -10.44 -1.82
N GLN A 221 -3.21 -9.42 -0.94
CA GLN A 221 -4.43 -8.67 -0.70
C GLN A 221 -4.62 -7.81 -1.94
N ALA A 222 -5.29 -8.34 -2.96
CA ALA A 222 -5.70 -7.53 -4.09
C ALA A 222 -6.51 -6.35 -3.53
N PRO A 223 -6.11 -5.09 -3.77
CA PRO A 223 -5.41 -4.59 -4.96
C PRO A 223 -3.86 -4.43 -4.91
N PHE A 224 -3.20 -4.89 -3.86
CA PHE A 224 -1.78 -4.64 -3.60
C PHE A 224 -0.89 -5.79 -4.07
N LYS A 225 0.29 -5.46 -4.58
CA LYS A 225 1.35 -6.43 -4.86
C LYS A 225 2.69 -5.91 -4.38
N ILE A 226 3.40 -6.77 -3.65
CA ILE A 226 4.74 -6.54 -3.15
C ILE A 226 5.73 -7.19 -4.11
N PHE A 227 6.69 -6.41 -4.62
CA PHE A 227 7.81 -6.90 -5.40
C PHE A 227 9.08 -6.82 -4.56
N PRO A 228 9.62 -7.96 -4.10
CA PRO A 228 10.92 -7.97 -3.45
C PRO A 228 12.01 -7.83 -4.52
N GLU A 229 12.90 -6.85 -4.36
CA GLU A 229 14.12 -6.76 -5.18
C GLU A 229 15.24 -7.64 -4.59
N ALA A 230 16.09 -8.19 -5.46
CA ALA A 230 17.19 -9.07 -5.07
C ALA A 230 18.13 -8.37 -4.08
N GLY A 231 18.26 -8.91 -2.86
CA GLY A 231 19.08 -8.33 -1.78
C GLY A 231 18.32 -7.95 -0.51
N ASN A 232 17.02 -8.27 -0.41
CA ASN A 232 16.18 -8.16 0.82
C ASN A 232 16.10 -6.76 1.44
N ARG A 233 16.50 -5.72 0.71
CA ARG A 233 16.52 -4.35 1.21
C ARG A 233 15.53 -3.44 0.55
N HIS A 234 14.84 -3.83 -0.52
CA HIS A 234 13.87 -2.98 -1.18
C HIS A 234 12.57 -3.75 -1.49
N TYR A 235 11.44 -3.17 -1.12
CA TYR A 235 10.09 -3.67 -1.41
C TYR A 235 9.32 -2.61 -2.17
N GLU A 236 8.80 -2.96 -3.34
CA GLU A 236 7.90 -2.10 -4.10
C GLU A 236 6.45 -2.51 -3.88
N THR A 237 5.60 -1.58 -3.47
CA THR A 237 4.15 -1.75 -3.44
C THR A 237 3.52 -1.04 -4.64
N LEU A 238 2.72 -1.77 -5.42
CA LEU A 238 1.84 -1.20 -6.44
C LEU A 238 0.38 -1.46 -6.09
N THR A 239 -0.48 -0.43 -6.24
CA THR A 239 -1.90 -0.51 -5.86
C THR A 239 -2.82 -0.30 -7.05
N CYS A 240 -3.67 -1.29 -7.33
CA CYS A 240 -4.67 -1.29 -8.41
C CYS A 240 -6.08 -1.45 -7.84
N PRO A 241 -6.78 -0.40 -7.38
CA PRO A 241 -7.83 -0.40 -6.33
C PRO A 241 -9.04 -1.35 -6.47
N LEU A 242 -9.12 -2.19 -7.50
CA LEU A 242 -10.30 -2.95 -7.92
C LEU A 242 -10.02 -4.44 -8.17
N GLY A 243 -9.03 -5.01 -7.47
CA GLY A 243 -8.72 -6.45 -7.58
C GLY A 243 -7.87 -6.82 -8.80
N GLY A 244 -7.20 -5.84 -9.41
CA GLY A 244 -6.31 -6.07 -10.53
C GLY A 244 -4.96 -6.58 -10.06
N VAL A 245 -4.38 -7.54 -10.78
CA VAL A 245 -3.03 -8.05 -10.48
C VAL A 245 -2.03 -7.24 -11.30
N PRO A 246 -1.06 -6.53 -10.68
CA PRO A 246 0.03 -5.91 -11.43
C PRO A 246 0.97 -7.01 -11.98
N MET A 247 1.26 -6.99 -13.27
CA MET A 247 2.25 -7.87 -13.90
C MET A 247 3.24 -7.06 -14.73
N GLY A 248 4.53 -7.11 -14.37
CA GLY A 248 5.63 -6.64 -15.21
C GLY A 248 6.91 -6.36 -14.42
N ASN A 249 8.03 -6.90 -14.89
CA ASN A 249 9.35 -6.29 -14.67
C ASN A 249 9.55 -5.29 -15.81
N TYR A 250 9.96 -4.07 -15.48
CA TYR A 250 10.27 -2.96 -16.39
C TYR A 250 9.07 -2.23 -17.02
N GLY A 251 8.72 -1.08 -16.42
CA GLY A 251 8.39 0.13 -17.19
C GLY A 251 6.94 0.45 -17.53
N ALA A 252 5.95 -0.43 -17.33
CA ALA A 252 4.55 -0.12 -17.66
C ALA A 252 3.58 -0.48 -16.52
N SER A 253 2.93 0.54 -15.96
CA SER A 253 1.99 0.49 -14.83
C SER A 253 0.59 -0.05 -15.22
N ALA A 254 0.50 -1.26 -15.76
CA ALA A 254 -0.80 -1.85 -16.14
C ALA A 254 -1.38 -2.76 -15.05
N CYS A 255 -2.68 -2.62 -14.78
CA CYS A 255 -3.44 -3.50 -13.88
C CYS A 255 -4.21 -4.53 -14.71
N TYR A 256 -4.07 -5.83 -14.41
CA TYR A 256 -4.73 -6.90 -15.16
C TYR A 256 -6.00 -7.39 -14.45
N TYR A 257 -7.10 -7.53 -15.20
CA TYR A 257 -8.42 -7.89 -14.69
C TYR A 257 -9.06 -9.00 -15.53
N LEU A 258 -9.92 -9.82 -14.92
CA LEU A 258 -10.77 -10.75 -15.65
C LEU A 258 -12.06 -10.05 -16.08
N GLY A 259 -12.23 -9.86 -17.39
CA GLY A 259 -13.39 -9.21 -17.98
C GLY A 259 -14.70 -9.97 -17.80
N ASP A 260 -15.81 -9.28 -18.06
CA ASP A 260 -17.12 -9.95 -18.07
C ASP A 260 -17.21 -10.88 -19.29
N ALA A 261 -18.01 -11.93 -19.16
CA ALA A 261 -18.16 -12.91 -20.23
C ALA A 261 -18.65 -12.24 -21.54
N GLY A 262 -17.98 -12.50 -22.66
CA GLY A 262 -18.36 -11.94 -23.95
C GLY A 262 -17.95 -10.49 -24.18
N LYS A 263 -17.13 -9.89 -23.34
CA LYS A 263 -16.63 -8.51 -23.56
C LYS A 263 -15.22 -8.50 -24.16
N SER A 264 -14.97 -7.55 -25.05
CA SER A 264 -13.62 -7.26 -25.55
C SER A 264 -12.80 -6.52 -24.48
N CYS A 265 -11.47 -6.48 -24.59
CA CYS A 265 -10.69 -5.72 -23.63
C CYS A 265 -10.90 -4.21 -23.75
N SER A 266 -11.24 -3.71 -24.94
CA SER A 266 -11.69 -2.32 -25.09
C SER A 266 -12.97 -2.06 -24.31
N ASP A 267 -13.95 -2.96 -24.40
CA ASP A 267 -15.20 -2.80 -23.64
C ASP A 267 -14.96 -2.91 -22.14
N VAL A 268 -14.10 -3.83 -21.71
CA VAL A 268 -13.78 -4.02 -20.28
C VAL A 268 -13.12 -2.76 -19.71
N CYS A 269 -12.10 -2.23 -20.37
CA CYS A 269 -11.38 -1.06 -19.88
C CYS A 269 -12.17 0.26 -20.02
N THR A 270 -13.11 0.36 -20.98
CA THR A 270 -14.00 1.54 -21.11
C THR A 270 -15.29 1.44 -20.30
N SER A 271 -15.71 0.24 -19.90
CA SER A 271 -17.00 0.05 -19.22
C SER A 271 -17.05 0.74 -17.86
N ALA A 272 -18.07 1.57 -17.67
CA ALA A 272 -18.47 2.01 -16.35
C ALA A 272 -18.98 0.81 -15.56
N ARG A 273 -18.30 0.49 -14.46
CA ARG A 273 -18.65 -0.55 -13.50
C ARG A 273 -19.13 0.08 -12.22
N THR A 274 -19.97 -0.65 -11.49
CA THR A 274 -20.46 -0.21 -10.19
C THR A 274 -19.93 -1.14 -9.11
N LEU A 275 -19.23 -0.61 -8.12
CA LEU A 275 -18.88 -1.43 -6.95
C LEU A 275 -20.13 -1.75 -6.12
N PRO A 276 -20.31 -3.02 -5.72
CA PRO A 276 -21.45 -3.41 -4.89
C PRO A 276 -21.35 -2.81 -3.48
N THR A 277 -22.50 -2.52 -2.88
CA THR A 277 -22.65 -1.91 -1.54
C THR A 277 -22.18 -2.80 -0.38
N THR A 278 -21.82 -4.05 -0.65
CA THR A 278 -21.16 -4.93 0.32
C THR A 278 -19.71 -4.53 0.58
N THR A 279 -19.13 -3.75 -0.32
CA THR A 279 -17.73 -3.30 -0.31
C THR A 279 -17.64 -1.81 0.04
N CYS A 280 -18.64 -1.02 -0.34
CA CYS A 280 -18.65 0.42 -0.14
C CYS A 280 -19.92 0.88 0.58
N SER A 281 -19.85 1.99 1.33
CA SER A 281 -21.01 2.63 1.98
C SER A 281 -22.10 3.07 1.00
N ALA A 282 -21.78 3.19 -0.29
CA ALA A 282 -22.70 3.43 -1.40
C ALA A 282 -22.16 2.78 -2.69
N ALA A 283 -23.06 2.50 -3.64
CA ALA A 283 -22.70 1.97 -4.95
C ALA A 283 -22.00 3.05 -5.78
N VAL A 284 -20.87 2.71 -6.40
CA VAL A 284 -20.00 3.69 -7.05
C VAL A 284 -19.65 3.33 -8.48
N PRO A 285 -19.87 4.24 -9.44
CA PRO A 285 -19.40 4.09 -10.80
C PRO A 285 -17.90 4.36 -10.93
N TYR A 286 -17.18 3.50 -11.66
CA TYR A 286 -15.76 3.64 -11.99
C TYR A 286 -15.46 2.99 -13.35
N THR A 287 -14.31 3.27 -13.96
CA THR A 287 -13.79 2.51 -15.12
C THR A 287 -12.48 1.81 -14.74
N LEU A 288 -12.18 0.65 -15.34
CA LEU A 288 -11.00 -0.15 -15.00
C LEU A 288 -9.67 0.42 -15.55
N GLY A 289 -9.74 1.40 -16.44
CA GLY A 289 -8.62 2.21 -16.92
C GLY A 289 -9.14 3.52 -17.52
N GLY A 290 -8.42 4.62 -17.34
CA GLY A 290 -8.77 5.92 -17.92
C GLY A 290 -8.29 5.96 -19.36
N ILE A 291 -9.15 5.63 -20.33
CA ILE A 291 -8.74 5.76 -21.74
C ILE A 291 -8.75 7.25 -22.12
N ALA A 292 -7.63 7.93 -21.88
CA ALA A 292 -7.17 8.98 -22.77
C ALA A 292 -6.25 8.29 -23.79
N SER A 293 -6.71 8.22 -25.04
CA SER A 293 -5.98 7.62 -26.16
C SER A 293 -4.59 8.24 -26.33
N ASP A 294 -3.57 7.66 -25.71
CA ASP A 294 -2.17 8.05 -25.89
C ASP A 294 -1.38 6.90 -26.54
N ARG A 295 -0.21 7.26 -27.09
CA ARG A 295 0.71 6.31 -27.76
C ARG A 295 1.27 5.23 -26.83
N VAL A 296 1.00 5.31 -25.51
CA VAL A 296 1.60 4.46 -24.48
C VAL A 296 0.70 3.27 -24.14
N THR A 297 -0.62 3.40 -24.25
CA THR A 297 -1.60 2.37 -23.85
C THR A 297 -1.96 1.37 -24.97
N SER A 298 -2.01 1.83 -26.22
CA SER A 298 -2.35 1.02 -27.40
C SER A 298 -1.47 -0.24 -27.63
N PRO A 299 -0.17 -0.29 -27.28
CA PRO A 299 0.67 -1.47 -27.49
C PRO A 299 0.36 -2.63 -26.54
N TYR A 300 -0.41 -2.39 -25.48
CA TYR A 300 -0.69 -3.40 -24.48
C TYR A 300 -2.08 -4.01 -24.69
N LEU A 301 -3.10 -3.21 -25.00
CA LEU A 301 -4.48 -3.69 -25.23
C LEU A 301 -4.58 -4.69 -26.38
N GLY A 302 -4.95 -5.93 -26.08
CA GLY A 302 -5.19 -7.00 -27.04
C GLY A 302 -3.97 -7.52 -27.80
N THR A 303 -2.75 -7.05 -27.50
CA THR A 303 -1.54 -7.48 -28.22
C THR A 303 -1.02 -8.82 -27.70
N PRO A 304 -0.12 -9.51 -28.44
CA PRO A 304 0.66 -10.62 -27.91
C PRO A 304 1.45 -10.27 -26.62
N GLY A 305 1.55 -9.00 -26.22
CA GLY A 305 2.05 -8.60 -24.89
C GLY A 305 1.04 -8.81 -23.75
N GLN A 306 -0.26 -8.64 -24.01
CA GLN A 306 -1.37 -9.11 -23.14
C GLN A 306 -1.63 -10.61 -23.29
N GLY A 307 -1.25 -11.16 -24.45
CA GLY A 307 -1.14 -12.58 -24.73
C GLY A 307 0.30 -13.07 -24.63
N GLY A 308 1.01 -12.75 -23.52
CA GLY A 308 2.34 -13.26 -23.12
C GLY A 308 2.61 -14.76 -23.37
N ASP A 309 2.77 -15.57 -22.34
CA ASP A 309 2.87 -17.02 -22.48
C ASP A 309 1.94 -17.69 -21.48
N VAL A 310 1.79 -19.01 -21.60
CA VAL A 310 0.96 -19.78 -20.67
C VAL A 310 1.40 -19.59 -19.21
N GLY A 311 2.70 -19.38 -18.94
CA GLY A 311 3.22 -19.13 -17.59
C GLY A 311 2.79 -17.77 -17.02
N ARG A 312 2.72 -16.74 -17.85
CA ARG A 312 2.18 -15.43 -17.47
C ARG A 312 0.66 -15.49 -17.24
N CYS A 313 -0.08 -16.22 -18.07
CA CYS A 313 -1.50 -16.48 -17.85
C CYS A 313 -1.71 -17.23 -16.53
N ASP A 314 -0.94 -18.29 -16.29
CA ASP A 314 -0.95 -19.04 -15.03
C ASP A 314 -0.64 -18.17 -13.81
N SER A 315 0.28 -17.22 -13.93
CA SER A 315 0.63 -16.30 -12.83
C SER A 315 -0.56 -15.40 -12.44
N VAL A 316 -1.32 -14.92 -13.43
CA VAL A 316 -2.54 -14.13 -13.18
C VAL A 316 -3.65 -15.02 -12.64
N LEU A 317 -3.87 -16.19 -13.23
CA LEU A 317 -4.90 -17.13 -12.79
C LEU A 317 -4.66 -17.63 -11.37
N ALA A 318 -3.40 -17.94 -11.01
CA ALA A 318 -3.02 -18.32 -9.66
C ALA A 318 -3.31 -17.21 -8.65
N ALA A 319 -2.99 -15.95 -8.99
CA ALA A 319 -3.32 -14.80 -8.14
C ALA A 319 -4.85 -14.61 -7.96
N LEU A 320 -5.65 -15.05 -8.92
CA LEU A 320 -7.12 -15.06 -8.85
C LEU A 320 -7.70 -16.35 -8.25
N GLN A 321 -6.85 -17.28 -7.77
CA GLN A 321 -7.25 -18.61 -7.27
C GLN A 321 -8.06 -19.43 -8.29
N LEU A 322 -7.72 -19.27 -9.57
CA LEU A 322 -8.35 -19.95 -10.69
C LEU A 322 -7.48 -21.11 -11.18
N PRO A 323 -8.08 -22.14 -11.80
CA PRO A 323 -7.32 -23.21 -12.44
C PRO A 323 -6.36 -22.65 -13.50
N LYS A 324 -5.18 -23.27 -13.59
CA LYS A 324 -4.17 -22.99 -14.62
C LYS A 324 -4.76 -23.08 -16.03
N ALA A 325 -4.15 -22.33 -16.95
CA ALA A 325 -4.56 -22.35 -18.34
C ALA A 325 -4.05 -23.59 -19.07
N GLU A 326 -4.95 -24.26 -19.77
CA GLU A 326 -4.60 -25.27 -20.76
C GLU A 326 -4.16 -24.56 -22.06
N ALA A 327 -3.08 -25.04 -22.68
CA ALA A 327 -2.70 -24.57 -24.01
C ALA A 327 -3.76 -25.03 -25.03
N GLY A 328 -4.43 -24.08 -25.67
CA GLY A 328 -5.52 -24.33 -26.61
C GLY A 328 -5.22 -23.82 -28.01
N THR A 329 -5.69 -24.53 -29.02
CA THR A 329 -5.78 -23.99 -30.38
C THR A 329 -7.13 -23.32 -30.53
N ARG A 330 -7.14 -22.08 -31.01
CA ARG A 330 -8.37 -21.34 -31.31
C ARG A 330 -9.22 -22.11 -32.31
N ILE A 331 -10.49 -22.32 -31.98
CA ILE A 331 -11.44 -23.04 -32.85
C ILE A 331 -12.33 -22.02 -33.57
N ASN A 332 -12.63 -20.87 -32.96
CA ASN A 332 -13.49 -19.83 -33.55
C ASN A 332 -12.70 -18.53 -33.87
N PRO A 333 -12.74 -18.02 -35.11
CA PRO A 333 -12.19 -16.72 -35.50
C PRO A 333 -12.76 -15.49 -34.74
N GLN A 334 -13.74 -15.64 -33.88
CA GLN A 334 -14.23 -14.55 -33.02
C GLN A 334 -13.55 -14.54 -31.65
N GLU A 335 -12.83 -15.60 -31.30
CA GLU A 335 -12.08 -15.70 -30.04
C GLU A 335 -10.78 -14.88 -30.10
N GLY A 336 -10.59 -14.01 -29.11
CA GLY A 336 -9.35 -13.25 -28.98
C GLY A 336 -8.16 -14.12 -28.56
N LEU A 337 -6.94 -13.59 -28.69
CA LEU A 337 -5.74 -14.26 -28.19
C LEU A 337 -5.53 -14.05 -26.69
N GLY A 338 -4.76 -14.96 -26.10
CA GLY A 338 -4.27 -14.85 -24.73
C GLY A 338 -5.12 -15.60 -23.70
N CYS A 339 -5.10 -15.11 -22.48
CA CYS A 339 -5.67 -15.79 -21.30
C CYS A 339 -7.19 -15.61 -21.27
N HIS A 340 -7.91 -16.73 -21.44
CA HIS A 340 -9.37 -16.77 -21.40
C HIS A 340 -9.81 -17.73 -20.29
N ARG A 341 -10.96 -17.43 -19.69
CA ARG A 341 -11.65 -18.34 -18.78
C ARG A 341 -13.01 -18.68 -19.35
N TYR A 342 -13.20 -19.95 -19.60
CA TYR A 342 -14.47 -20.56 -19.96
C TYR A 342 -14.82 -21.51 -18.83
N ALA A 343 -15.61 -21.04 -17.86
CA ALA A 343 -15.88 -21.79 -16.65
C ALA A 343 -16.34 -23.23 -17.00
N PRO A 344 -15.74 -24.26 -16.37
CA PRO A 344 -14.84 -24.20 -15.21
C PRO A 344 -13.34 -24.08 -15.55
N LYS A 345 -12.95 -23.99 -16.82
CA LYS A 345 -11.56 -24.06 -17.27
C LYS A 345 -10.97 -22.71 -17.67
N SER A 346 -9.65 -22.65 -17.68
CA SER A 346 -8.88 -21.52 -18.23
C SER A 346 -8.07 -22.01 -19.43
N TRP A 347 -7.86 -21.12 -20.39
CA TRP A 347 -7.26 -21.44 -21.67
C TRP A 347 -6.29 -20.35 -22.11
N TRP A 348 -5.25 -20.80 -22.79
CA TRP A 348 -4.30 -19.96 -23.49
C TRP A 348 -4.40 -20.17 -25.00
N LEU A 349 -4.91 -19.18 -25.74
CA LEU A 349 -5.18 -19.31 -27.18
C LEU A 349 -4.01 -18.76 -28.03
N LEU A 350 -3.42 -19.60 -28.89
CA LEU A 350 -2.05 -19.45 -29.43
C LEU A 350 -1.84 -18.87 -30.86
N LYS A 351 -2.84 -18.67 -31.74
CA LYS A 351 -2.63 -18.31 -33.18
C LYS A 351 -3.80 -17.51 -33.84
N PRO A 352 -3.56 -16.73 -34.93
CA PRO A 352 -3.65 -15.26 -34.92
C PRO A 352 -5.01 -14.65 -35.31
N ASP A 353 -5.45 -13.67 -34.51
CA ASP A 353 -6.02 -12.37 -34.92
C ASP A 353 -5.72 -11.42 -33.74
N THR A 354 -5.14 -10.25 -34.01
CA THR A 354 -4.48 -9.37 -33.02
C THR A 354 -5.37 -8.25 -32.49
N THR A 355 -6.69 -8.34 -32.68
CA THR A 355 -7.59 -7.22 -32.42
C THR A 355 -8.06 -7.17 -30.97
N ALA A 356 -7.80 -6.06 -30.27
CA ALA A 356 -8.30 -5.80 -28.90
C ALA A 356 -9.84 -5.75 -28.80
N ALA A 357 -10.50 -5.55 -29.94
CA ALA A 357 -11.95 -5.50 -30.11
C ALA A 357 -12.60 -6.90 -30.20
N SER A 358 -11.83 -7.98 -30.30
CA SER A 358 -12.39 -9.33 -30.36
C SER A 358 -13.07 -9.69 -29.03
N SER A 359 -14.32 -10.15 -29.10
CA SER A 359 -15.08 -10.66 -27.97
C SER A 359 -15.56 -12.09 -28.24
N ALA A 360 -15.45 -12.97 -27.23
CA ALA A 360 -15.88 -14.35 -27.33
C ALA A 360 -17.06 -14.62 -26.39
N PRO A 361 -18.26 -14.96 -26.91
CA PRO A 361 -19.41 -15.29 -26.08
C PRO A 361 -19.08 -16.37 -25.03
N GLY A 362 -19.46 -16.14 -23.78
CA GLY A 362 -19.21 -17.09 -22.68
C GLY A 362 -17.77 -17.13 -22.16
N ALA A 363 -16.84 -16.39 -22.77
CA ALA A 363 -15.46 -16.28 -22.30
C ALA A 363 -15.25 -15.01 -21.49
N GLN A 364 -14.61 -15.14 -20.34
CA GLN A 364 -13.99 -14.01 -19.66
C GLN A 364 -12.55 -13.87 -20.15
N ARG A 365 -12.10 -12.67 -20.50
CA ARG A 365 -10.74 -12.42 -21.00
C ARG A 365 -9.91 -11.67 -19.95
N VAL A 366 -8.65 -12.03 -19.77
CA VAL A 366 -7.73 -11.21 -18.95
C VAL A 366 -7.33 -9.97 -19.76
N CYS A 367 -7.62 -8.80 -19.23
CA CYS A 367 -7.38 -7.51 -19.86
C CYS A 367 -6.44 -6.67 -18.99
N GLY A 368 -5.39 -6.11 -19.59
CA GLY A 368 -4.54 -5.12 -18.94
C GLY A 368 -5.08 -3.72 -19.21
N CYS A 369 -5.57 -3.04 -18.18
CA CYS A 369 -6.02 -1.66 -18.27
C CYS A 369 -4.93 -0.74 -17.71
N GLY A 370 -4.57 0.30 -18.48
CA GLY A 370 -3.60 1.32 -18.08
C GLY A 370 -4.27 2.56 -17.47
N PRO A 371 -3.46 3.48 -16.90
CA PRO A 371 -3.91 4.81 -16.49
C PRO A 371 -4.66 5.55 -17.57
#